data_AF-A0A857J9I1-F1
#
_entry.id   AF-A0A857J9I1-F1
#
_cell.length_a   1.000
_cell.length_b   1.000
_cell.length_c   1.000
_cell.angle_alpha   90.00
_cell.angle_beta   90.00
_cell.angle_gamma   90.00
#
_symmetry.space_group_name_H-M   'P 1'
#
loop_
_entity.id
_entity.type
_entity.pdbx_description
1 polymer ?
#
loop_
_entity_poly.entity_id
_entity_poly.type
_entity_poly.pdbx_seq_one_letter_code
_entity_poly.pdbx_strand_id
1 'polypeptide(L)' 'MSIFQRKHYTSEVTDFLNDLKKQHPSLDAEQVAGRALLWDKKIDRDAWEGYDAGEIKQKPYVYQTDNSGN' A
#
# COMPACT_ATOMS: atom_id res chain seq x y z
N MET A 1 -41.66 -9.06 -7.36
CA MET A 1 -40.70 -8.29 -8.16
C MET A 1 -40.81 -6.82 -7.78
N SER A 2 -39.69 -6.20 -7.35
CA SER A 2 -39.70 -4.80 -6.90
C SER A 2 -39.74 -3.88 -8.12
N ILE A 3 -40.84 -3.14 -8.25
CA ILE A 3 -41.06 -2.16 -9.34
C ILE A 3 -40.16 -0.91 -9.22
N PHE A 4 -39.36 -0.80 -8.17
CA PHE A 4 -38.42 0.31 -7.93
C PHE A 4 -36.95 -0.11 -8.00
N GLN A 5 -36.65 -1.36 -8.39
CA GLN A 5 -35.26 -1.77 -8.56
C GLN A 5 -34.65 -1.09 -9.79
N ARG A 6 -33.76 -0.13 -9.54
CA ARG A 6 -32.92 0.47 -10.58
C ARG A 6 -31.82 -0.52 -10.95
N LYS A 7 -31.39 -0.49 -12.22
CA LYS A 7 -30.18 -1.21 -12.63
C LYS A 7 -29.01 -0.75 -11.76
N HIS A 8 -28.22 -1.70 -11.26
CA HIS A 8 -26.97 -1.36 -10.58
C HIS A 8 -26.08 -0.62 -11.58
N TYR A 9 -25.56 0.54 -11.16
CA TYR A 9 -24.58 1.28 -11.95
C TYR A 9 -23.25 0.55 -11.89
N THR A 10 -22.63 0.32 -13.06
CA THR A 10 -21.24 -0.07 -13.20
C THR A 10 -20.48 1.10 -13.80
N SER A 11 -19.27 1.35 -13.32
CA SER A 11 -18.39 2.34 -13.96
C SER A 11 -17.72 1.73 -15.18
N GLU A 12 -17.36 2.56 -16.15
CA GLU A 12 -16.61 2.13 -17.34
C GLU A 12 -15.30 1.41 -16.97
N VAL A 13 -14.65 1.85 -15.88
CA VAL A 13 -13.45 1.21 -15.34
C VAL A 13 -13.74 -0.21 -14.84
N THR A 14 -14.90 -0.42 -14.20
CA THR A 14 -15.30 -1.75 -13.72
C THR A 14 -15.52 -2.69 -14.90
N ASP A 15 -16.21 -2.22 -15.93
CA ASP A 15 -16.47 -3.01 -17.14
C ASP A 15 -15.17 -3.33 -17.89
N PHE A 16 -14.27 -2.36 -18.01
CA PHE A 16 -12.91 -2.57 -18.55
C PHE A 16 -12.13 -3.64 -17.77
N LEU A 17 -12.11 -3.58 -16.43
CA LEU A 17 -11.39 -4.56 -15.61
C LEU A 17 -11.98 -5.96 -15.76
N ASN A 18 -13.31 -6.07 -15.86
CA ASN A 18 -13.97 -7.35 -16.08
C ASN A 18 -13.57 -7.95 -17.44
N ASP A 19 -13.55 -7.15 -18.49
CA ASP A 19 -13.18 -7.63 -19.82
C ASP A 19 -11.69 -7.95 -19.93
N LEU A 20 -10.83 -7.19 -19.27
CA LEU A 20 -9.40 -7.49 -19.16
C LEU A 20 -9.17 -8.86 -18.51
N LYS A 21 -9.86 -9.15 -17.39
CA LYS A 21 -9.74 -10.44 -16.71
C LYS A 21 -10.29 -11.62 -17.53
N LYS A 22 -11.34 -11.41 -18.31
CA LYS A 22 -11.84 -12.43 -19.25
C LYS A 22 -10.82 -12.75 -20.35
N GLN A 23 -10.17 -11.72 -20.89
CA GLN A 23 -9.15 -11.87 -21.93
C GLN A 23 -7.86 -12.50 -21.38
N HIS A 24 -7.54 -12.26 -20.10
CA HIS A 24 -6.33 -12.75 -19.44
C HIS A 24 -6.65 -13.51 -18.13
N PRO A 25 -7.08 -14.78 -18.21
CA PRO A 25 -7.41 -15.56 -17.01
C PRO A 25 -6.23 -15.79 -16.05
N SER A 26 -4.98 -15.73 -16.53
CA SER A 26 -3.77 -15.87 -15.71
C SER A 26 -3.41 -14.61 -14.91
N LEU A 27 -4.01 -13.46 -15.23
CA LEU A 27 -3.61 -12.15 -14.72
C LEU A 27 -3.63 -12.08 -13.18
N ASP A 28 -4.64 -12.68 -12.53
CA ASP A 28 -4.76 -12.65 -11.08
C ASP A 28 -3.63 -13.45 -10.39
N ALA A 29 -3.21 -14.57 -10.99
CA ALA A 29 -2.09 -15.36 -10.48
C ALA A 29 -0.76 -14.60 -10.65
N GLU A 30 -0.57 -13.96 -11.81
CA GLU A 30 0.59 -13.11 -12.08
C GLU A 30 0.66 -11.90 -11.14
N GLN A 31 -0.48 -11.28 -10.83
CA GLN A 31 -0.54 -10.20 -9.85
C GLN A 31 -0.15 -10.65 -8.44
N VAL A 32 -0.61 -11.83 -8.01
CA VAL A 32 -0.21 -12.41 -6.72
C VAL A 32 1.29 -12.69 -6.70
N ALA A 33 1.81 -13.33 -7.76
CA ALA A 33 3.24 -13.62 -7.89
C ALA A 33 4.08 -12.33 -7.88
N GLY A 34 3.67 -11.32 -8.65
CA GLY A 34 4.35 -10.02 -8.71
C GLY A 34 4.34 -9.27 -7.37
N ARG A 35 3.24 -9.34 -6.61
CA ARG A 35 3.20 -8.79 -5.24
C ARG A 35 4.12 -9.55 -4.30
N ALA A 36 4.15 -10.89 -4.39
CA ALA A 36 5.02 -11.70 -3.53
C ALA A 36 6.50 -11.33 -3.70
N LEU A 37 6.95 -10.98 -4.91
CA LEU A 37 8.35 -10.58 -5.18
C LEU A 37 8.80 -9.38 -4.35
N LEU A 38 7.94 -8.38 -4.17
CA LEU A 38 8.30 -7.14 -3.47
C LEU A 38 8.04 -7.21 -1.96
N TRP A 39 7.16 -8.12 -1.54
CA TRP A 39 6.67 -8.18 -0.16
C TRP A 39 7.36 -9.28 0.66
N ASP A 40 7.87 -10.35 0.04
CA ASP A 40 8.68 -11.37 0.72
C ASP A 40 10.13 -10.91 0.88
N LYS A 41 10.31 -9.80 1.61
CA LYS A 41 11.64 -9.28 1.93
C LYS A 41 12.12 -9.96 3.21
N LYS A 42 13.22 -10.72 3.11
CA LYS A 42 13.93 -11.19 4.30
C LYS A 42 14.44 -9.99 5.09
N ILE A 43 13.98 -9.89 6.33
CA ILE A 43 14.43 -8.88 7.27
C ILE A 43 15.66 -9.42 8.00
N ASP A 44 16.79 -8.73 7.86
CA ASP A 44 17.97 -8.97 8.68
C ASP A 44 17.75 -8.36 10.07
N ARG A 45 17.59 -9.22 11.08
CA ARG A 45 17.27 -8.80 12.45
C ARG A 45 18.43 -8.03 13.09
N ASP A 46 19.67 -8.38 12.77
CA ASP A 46 20.86 -7.74 13.34
C ASP A 46 20.99 -6.32 12.80
N ALA A 47 20.66 -6.12 11.52
CA ALA A 47 20.57 -4.78 10.93
C ALA A 47 19.48 -3.92 11.58
N TRP A 48 18.33 -4.52 11.93
CA TRP A 48 17.24 -3.80 12.62
C TRP A 48 17.62 -3.36 14.03
N GLU A 49 18.34 -4.18 14.78
CA GLU A 49 18.87 -3.78 16.09
C GLU A 49 19.84 -2.59 15.93
N GLY A 50 20.64 -2.57 14.87
CA GLY A 50 21.50 -1.43 14.55
C GLY A 50 20.72 -0.14 14.21
N TYR A 51 19.60 -0.24 13.49
CA TYR A 51 18.75 0.90 13.19
C TYR A 51 18.04 1.45 14.44
N ASP A 52 17.53 0.56 15.29
CA ASP A 52 16.87 0.93 16.55
C ASP A 52 17.87 1.60 17.51
N ALA A 53 19.08 1.04 17.63
CA ALA A 53 20.14 1.64 18.43
C ALA A 53 20.59 3.02 17.89
N GLY A 54 20.46 3.25 16.59
CA GLY A 54 20.79 4.51 15.92
C GLY A 54 19.67 5.55 15.91
N GLU A 55 18.49 5.24 16.47
CA GLU A 55 17.33 6.13 16.41
C GLU A 55 17.58 7.41 17.23
N ILE A 56 17.50 8.57 16.57
CA ILE A 56 17.59 9.88 17.21
C ILE A 56 16.17 10.43 17.35
N LYS A 57 15.76 10.74 18.60
CA LYS A 57 14.46 11.37 18.87
C LYS A 57 14.36 12.70 18.14
N GLN A 58 13.50 12.75 17.13
CA GLN A 58 13.21 13.98 16.40
C GLN A 58 12.40 14.93 17.29
N LYS A 59 12.77 16.22 17.30
CA LYS A 59 11.98 17.25 17.98
C LYS A 59 10.60 17.40 17.30
N PRO A 60 9.51 17.65 18.04
CA PRO A 60 8.17 17.86 17.46
C PRO A 60 8.13 18.97 16.40
N TYR A 61 9.00 19.97 16.54
CA TYR A 61 9.20 21.04 15.57
C TYR A 61 10.67 21.10 15.15
N VAL A 62 10.96 20.61 13.94
CA VAL A 62 12.32 20.49 13.36
C VAL A 62 13.06 21.84 13.27
N TYR A 63 12.30 22.92 13.10
CA TYR A 63 12.84 24.28 12.96
C TYR A 63 12.76 25.11 14.23
N GLN A 64 12.29 24.53 15.35
CA GLN A 64 12.29 25.24 16.61
C GLN A 64 13.74 25.44 17.06
N THR A 65 14.18 26.69 17.06
CA THR A 65 15.47 27.07 17.64
C THR A 65 15.41 26.84 19.14
N ASP A 66 16.46 26.27 19.72
CA ASP A 66 16.56 26.12 21.17
C ASP A 66 16.69 27.52 21.77
N ASN A 67 15.60 28.01 22.36
CA ASN A 67 15.60 29.29 23.04
C ASN A 67 16.22 29.09 24.42
N SER A 68 17.54 28.93 24.48
CA SER A 68 18.30 28.87 25.73
C SER A 68 18.44 30.30 26.28
N GLY A 69 17.35 30.80 26.87
CA GLY A 69 17.37 32.02 27.67
C GLY A 69 17.77 31.71 29.10
N ASN A 70 19.07 31.79 29.39
CA ASN A 70 19.63 32.29 30.65
C ASN A 70 21.11 32.62 30.45
#